data_AF-A0A1G2F5B7-F1
#
_entry.id   AF-A0A1G2F5B7-F1
#
_cell.length_a   1.000
_cell.length_b   1.000
_cell.length_c   1.000
_cell.angle_alpha   90.00
_cell.angle_beta   90.00
_cell.angle_gamma   90.00
#
_symmetry.space_group_name_H-M   'P 1'
#
loop_
_entity.id
_entity.type
_entity.pdbx_description
1 polymer ?
#
loop_
_entity_poly.entity_id
_entity_poly.type
_entity_poly.pdbx_seq_one_letter_code
_entity_poly.pdbx_strand_id
1 'polypeptide(L)'
;MEIKEEKMINIQACEKFLKKILCLKDDFVLELDKKICCYFLALLRKFLKPREFQILDLHFGLTGKKVVLAFIAEALGISRERVRQIEESVIRKLGSPLRSRNQVFQMFLWHKTRLIREIRELQEENRALKTKLTLRLDIATPLTETRLSTRILNRLYSAGITTITDLIRKTEEELYQIKGVGKGILSDIKLFLEDNGLALRSK
;
A
#
# COMPACT_ATOMS: atom_id res chain seq x y z
N MET A 1 -4.65 29.98 -16.57
CA MET A 1 -4.53 30.11 -15.10
C MET A 1 -4.33 28.76 -14.38
N GLU A 2 -4.69 27.63 -14.99
CA GLU A 2 -4.65 26.29 -14.36
C GLU A 2 -3.23 25.68 -14.19
N ILE A 3 -2.24 26.12 -14.98
CA ILE A 3 -0.90 25.48 -15.03
C ILE A 3 0.01 25.84 -13.82
N LYS A 4 -0.27 26.93 -13.09
CA LYS A 4 0.55 27.35 -11.93
C LYS A 4 0.19 26.63 -10.63
N GLU A 5 -1.07 26.19 -10.46
CA GLU A 5 -1.49 25.49 -9.23
C GLU A 5 -1.02 24.03 -9.19
N GLU A 6 -0.92 23.35 -10.33
CA GLU A 6 -0.52 21.93 -10.42
C GLU A 6 0.91 21.64 -9.95
N LYS A 7 1.81 22.63 -9.96
CA LYS A 7 3.22 22.45 -9.57
C LYS A 7 3.47 22.48 -8.06
N MET A 8 2.51 22.96 -7.25
CA MET A 8 2.70 23.12 -5.80
C MET A 8 1.82 22.21 -4.92
N ILE A 9 1.03 21.31 -5.52
CA ILE A 9 0.16 20.40 -4.76
C ILE A 9 1.00 19.39 -3.98
N ASN A 10 0.78 19.36 -2.68
CA ASN A 10 1.41 18.42 -1.78
C ASN A 10 0.51 17.18 -1.62
N ILE A 11 0.81 16.15 -2.40
CA ILE A 11 0.02 14.90 -2.42
C ILE A 11 -0.04 14.26 -1.03
N GLN A 12 1.08 14.22 -0.30
CA GLN A 12 1.13 13.64 1.05
C GLN A 12 0.27 14.41 2.05
N ALA A 13 0.25 15.74 1.94
CA ALA A 13 -0.63 16.57 2.77
C ALA A 13 -2.10 16.34 2.44
N CYS A 14 -2.45 16.28 1.14
CA CYS A 14 -3.80 15.93 0.68
C CYS A 14 -4.24 14.56 1.18
N GLU A 15 -3.36 13.55 1.11
CA GLU A 15 -3.62 12.21 1.62
C GLU A 15 -3.88 12.23 3.13
N LYS A 16 -3.00 12.84 3.93
CA LYS A 16 -3.17 12.94 5.39
C LYS A 16 -4.45 13.67 5.76
N PHE A 17 -4.75 14.77 5.08
CA PHE A 17 -5.96 15.55 5.32
C PHE A 17 -7.23 14.75 4.96
N LEU A 18 -7.21 14.03 3.84
CA LEU A 18 -8.31 13.19 3.42
C LEU A 18 -8.52 12.01 4.37
N LYS A 19 -7.46 11.36 4.88
CA LYS A 19 -7.56 10.35 5.95
C LYS A 19 -8.21 10.91 7.21
N LYS A 20 -7.82 12.14 7.61
CA LYS A 20 -8.41 12.84 8.76
C LYS A 20 -9.91 13.09 8.58
N ILE A 21 -10.35 13.55 7.41
CA ILE A 21 -11.78 13.77 7.11
C ILE A 21 -12.58 12.48 7.17
N LEU A 22 -11.99 11.39 6.68
CA LEU A 22 -12.67 10.11 6.51
C LEU A 22 -12.53 9.17 7.71
N CYS A 23 -11.87 9.62 8.78
CA CYS A 23 -11.55 8.81 9.95
C CYS A 23 -10.86 7.47 9.58
N LEU A 24 -9.99 7.50 8.57
CA LEU A 24 -9.21 6.32 8.16
C LEU A 24 -7.99 6.18 9.08
N LYS A 25 -7.63 4.92 9.39
CA LYS A 25 -6.40 4.60 10.10
C LYS A 25 -5.17 4.94 9.23
N ASP A 26 -4.04 5.21 9.88
CA ASP A 26 -2.80 5.64 9.21
C ASP A 26 -2.22 4.56 8.28
N ASP A 27 -2.46 3.29 8.57
CA ASP A 27 -2.03 2.12 7.79
C ASP A 27 -2.80 1.97 6.45
N PHE A 28 -3.92 2.68 6.28
CA PHE A 28 -4.67 2.67 5.03
C PHE A 28 -3.98 3.56 4.00
N VAL A 29 -3.51 3.01 2.87
CA VAL A 29 -2.86 3.79 1.80
C VAL A 29 -3.91 4.34 0.83
N LEU A 30 -3.88 5.65 0.55
CA LEU A 30 -4.68 6.24 -0.53
C LEU A 30 -3.76 6.54 -1.70
N GLU A 31 -3.95 5.84 -2.81
CA GLU A 31 -3.25 6.14 -4.06
C GLU A 31 -3.84 7.43 -4.67
N LEU A 32 -3.29 8.57 -4.24
CA LEU A 32 -3.63 9.88 -4.79
C LEU A 32 -2.57 10.30 -5.81
N ASP A 33 -3.02 10.64 -7.02
CA ASP A 33 -2.19 11.34 -8.00
C ASP A 33 -2.48 12.85 -7.99
N LYS A 34 -1.69 13.62 -8.74
CA LYS A 34 -1.86 15.08 -8.84
C LYS A 34 -3.24 15.48 -9.34
N LYS A 35 -3.80 14.73 -10.31
CA LYS A 35 -5.11 15.05 -10.90
C LYS A 35 -6.21 14.90 -9.86
N ILE A 36 -6.20 13.80 -9.11
CA ILE A 36 -7.15 13.54 -8.02
C ILE A 36 -7.02 14.63 -6.95
N CYS A 37 -5.80 15.03 -6.58
CA CYS A 37 -5.59 16.14 -5.67
C CYS A 37 -6.14 17.47 -6.22
N CYS A 38 -5.95 17.78 -7.51
CA CYS A 38 -6.55 18.97 -8.14
C CYS A 38 -8.08 18.97 -7.99
N TYR A 39 -8.74 17.85 -8.32
CA TYR A 39 -10.19 17.74 -8.16
C TYR A 39 -10.62 17.90 -6.71
N PHE A 40 -9.91 17.27 -5.78
CA PHE A 40 -10.18 17.39 -4.36
C PHE A 40 -10.09 18.85 -3.87
N LEU A 41 -9.05 19.58 -4.25
CA LEU A 41 -8.88 20.99 -3.91
C LEU A 41 -9.96 21.88 -4.55
N ALA A 42 -10.31 21.62 -5.81
CA ALA A 42 -11.40 22.31 -6.49
C ALA A 42 -12.75 22.08 -5.78
N LEU A 43 -13.00 20.87 -5.28
CA LEU A 43 -14.18 20.58 -4.47
C LEU A 43 -14.14 21.35 -3.14
N LEU A 44 -13.03 21.31 -2.40
CA LEU A 44 -12.89 22.05 -1.14
C LEU A 44 -13.16 23.55 -1.32
N ARG A 45 -12.66 24.17 -2.40
CA ARG A 45 -12.90 25.58 -2.72
C ARG A 45 -14.38 25.90 -3.01
N LYS A 46 -15.13 24.93 -3.52
CA LYS A 46 -16.59 25.07 -3.72
C LYS A 46 -17.37 24.92 -2.40
N PHE A 47 -16.89 24.11 -1.47
CA PHE A 47 -17.60 23.81 -0.22
C PHE A 47 -17.25 24.72 0.95
N LEU A 48 -16.04 25.26 0.98
CA LEU A 48 -15.54 26.09 2.07
C LEU A 48 -15.57 27.55 1.69
N LYS A 49 -15.78 28.42 2.68
CA LYS A 49 -15.59 29.86 2.45
C LYS A 49 -14.13 30.14 2.09
N PRO A 50 -13.81 31.18 1.29
CA PRO A 50 -12.44 31.48 0.88
C PRO A 50 -11.46 31.55 2.06
N ARG A 51 -11.88 32.18 3.16
CA ARG A 51 -11.07 32.31 4.39
C ARG A 51 -10.89 30.98 5.15
N GLU A 52 -11.89 30.10 5.12
CA GLU A 52 -11.79 28.76 5.71
C GLU A 52 -10.81 27.88 4.92
N PHE A 53 -10.91 27.93 3.58
CA PHE A 53 -9.98 27.23 2.70
C PHE A 53 -8.55 27.73 2.88
N GLN A 54 -8.32 29.04 2.92
CA GLN A 54 -6.99 29.62 3.11
C GLN A 54 -6.32 29.16 4.42
N ILE A 55 -7.06 29.22 5.53
CA ILE A 55 -6.56 28.77 6.84
C ILE A 55 -6.17 27.29 6.79
N LEU A 56 -7.03 26.47 6.17
CA LEU A 56 -6.83 25.04 6.06
C LEU A 56 -5.65 24.70 5.16
N ASP A 57 -5.55 25.36 4.01
CA ASP A 57 -4.45 25.17 3.06
C ASP A 57 -3.10 25.52 3.71
N LEU A 58 -3.01 26.64 4.43
CA LEU A 58 -1.81 26.99 5.21
C LEU A 58 -1.53 25.99 6.33
N HIS A 59 -2.56 25.53 7.06
CA HIS A 59 -2.37 24.66 8.21
C HIS A 59 -1.97 23.23 7.82
N PHE A 60 -2.51 22.69 6.74
CA PHE A 60 -2.19 21.34 6.27
C PHE A 60 -1.10 21.34 5.19
N GLY A 61 -0.84 22.48 4.56
CA GLY A 61 0.10 22.62 3.45
C GLY A 61 -0.39 21.93 2.19
N LEU A 62 -1.66 22.10 1.81
CA LEU A 62 -2.24 21.36 0.67
C LEU A 62 -1.65 21.81 -0.68
N THR A 63 -1.39 23.10 -0.83
CA THR A 63 -0.74 23.71 -2.01
C THR A 63 0.63 24.29 -1.69
N GLY A 64 1.29 23.81 -0.62
CA GLY A 64 2.61 24.32 -0.25
C GLY A 64 3.17 23.75 1.06
N LYS A 65 3.86 24.60 1.82
CA LYS A 65 4.46 24.21 3.10
C LYS A 65 3.44 24.31 4.22
N LYS A 66 3.48 23.32 5.11
CA LYS A 66 2.71 23.32 6.35
C LYS A 66 3.16 24.47 7.25
N VAL A 67 2.20 25.27 7.73
CA VAL A 67 2.43 26.37 8.66
C VAL A 67 1.83 26.04 10.03
N VAL A 68 2.53 26.41 11.09
CA VAL A 68 2.05 26.22 12.48
C VAL A 68 0.91 27.20 12.78
N LEU A 69 -0.10 26.75 13.53
CA LEU A 69 -1.28 27.55 13.92
C LEU A 69 -0.91 28.93 14.51
N ALA A 70 0.19 29.00 15.24
CA ALA A 70 0.75 30.21 15.81
C ALA A 70 0.99 31.31 14.78
N PHE A 71 1.68 30.95 13.70
CA PHE A 71 2.06 31.88 12.66
C PHE A 71 0.87 32.22 11.77
N ILE A 72 -0.06 31.27 11.56
CA ILE A 72 -1.32 31.52 10.84
C ILE A 72 -2.17 32.55 11.60
N ALA A 73 -2.27 32.40 12.92
CA ALA A 73 -3.00 33.32 13.80
C ALA A 73 -2.45 34.74 13.70
N GLU A 74 -1.12 34.90 13.80
CA GLU A 74 -0.42 36.17 13.66
C GLU A 74 -0.62 36.79 12.27
N ALA A 75 -0.37 36.03 11.19
CA ALA A 75 -0.50 36.50 9.81
C ALA A 75 -1.93 36.93 9.44
N LEU A 76 -2.95 36.34 10.06
CA LEU A 76 -4.36 36.63 9.78
C LEU A 76 -4.99 37.58 10.82
N GLY A 77 -4.23 38.05 11.81
CA GLY A 77 -4.71 38.94 12.87
C GLY A 77 -5.83 38.34 13.71
N ILE A 78 -5.82 37.02 13.96
CA ILE A 78 -6.83 36.31 14.75
C ILE A 78 -6.17 35.48 15.85
N SER A 79 -6.92 35.09 16.89
CA SER A 79 -6.37 34.24 17.95
C SER A 79 -6.09 32.81 17.45
N ARG A 80 -5.11 32.12 18.05
CA ARG A 80 -4.83 30.70 17.78
C ARG A 80 -6.07 29.83 17.99
N GLU A 81 -6.84 30.12 19.03
CA GLU A 81 -8.08 29.44 19.33
C GLU A 81 -9.12 29.64 18.21
N ARG A 82 -9.18 30.84 17.61
CA ARG A 82 -10.05 31.07 16.47
C ARG A 82 -9.67 30.23 15.25
N VAL A 83 -8.37 30.06 14.98
CA VAL A 83 -7.87 29.17 13.92
C VAL A 83 -8.31 27.73 14.16
N ARG A 84 -8.15 27.24 15.40
CA ARG A 84 -8.58 25.89 15.81
C ARG A 84 -10.09 25.70 15.65
N GLN A 85 -10.90 26.64 16.10
CA GLN A 85 -12.37 26.58 15.96
C GLN A 85 -12.80 26.53 14.48
N ILE A 86 -12.12 27.27 13.61
CA ILE A 86 -12.35 27.22 12.16
C ILE A 86 -11.98 25.84 11.62
N GLU A 87 -10.83 25.30 12.00
CA GLU A 87 -10.42 23.93 11.61
C GLU A 87 -11.47 22.90 12.05
N GLU A 88 -11.87 22.90 13.32
CA GLU A 88 -12.86 21.96 13.85
C GLU A 88 -14.22 22.11 13.17
N SER A 89 -14.62 23.34 12.83
CA SER A 89 -15.83 23.61 12.05
C SER A 89 -15.72 22.99 10.65
N VAL A 90 -14.58 23.16 9.97
CA VAL A 90 -14.35 22.60 8.63
C VAL A 90 -14.29 21.08 8.67
N ILE A 91 -13.56 20.48 9.60
CA ILE A 91 -13.48 19.02 9.74
C ILE A 91 -14.88 18.45 10.02
N ARG A 92 -15.67 19.08 10.89
CA ARG A 92 -17.07 18.66 11.12
C ARG A 92 -17.93 18.79 9.87
N LYS A 93 -17.79 19.86 9.08
CA LYS A 93 -18.52 20.04 7.80
C LYS A 93 -18.15 18.97 6.78
N LEU A 94 -16.87 18.61 6.68
CA LEU A 94 -16.37 17.65 5.69
C LEU A 94 -16.52 16.18 6.14
N GLY A 95 -16.46 15.92 7.45
CA GLY A 95 -16.43 14.58 8.05
C GLY A 95 -17.78 14.06 8.55
N SER A 96 -18.88 14.81 8.41
CA SER A 96 -20.23 14.35 8.81
C SER A 96 -21.11 14.06 7.59
N PRO A 97 -21.18 12.79 7.12
CA PRO A 97 -21.99 12.37 5.97
C PRO A 97 -23.47 12.75 6.10
N LEU A 98 -24.04 12.70 7.32
CA LEU A 98 -25.48 12.80 7.57
C LEU A 98 -26.03 14.22 7.82
N ARG A 99 -25.16 15.25 7.90
CA ARG A 99 -25.58 16.67 8.09
C ARG A 99 -25.27 17.57 6.89
N SER A 100 -24.55 17.05 5.90
CA SER A 100 -24.40 17.74 4.62
C SER A 100 -25.71 17.62 3.84
N ARG A 101 -26.32 18.76 3.48
CA ARG A 101 -27.48 18.85 2.56
C ARG A 101 -27.14 18.39 1.12
N ASN A 102 -25.89 17.98 0.85
CA ASN A 102 -25.43 17.67 -0.49
C ASN A 102 -25.41 16.16 -0.77
N GLN A 103 -26.41 15.69 -1.50
CA GLN A 103 -26.61 14.29 -1.89
C GLN A 103 -25.43 13.72 -2.69
N VAL A 104 -24.74 14.54 -3.49
CA VAL A 104 -23.62 14.09 -4.33
C VAL A 104 -22.43 13.64 -3.48
N PHE A 105 -22.15 14.34 -2.38
CA PHE A 105 -21.07 13.98 -1.47
C PHE A 105 -21.41 12.72 -0.65
N GLN A 106 -22.68 12.55 -0.25
CA GLN A 106 -23.14 11.31 0.40
C GLN A 106 -23.04 10.11 -0.53
N MET A 107 -23.44 10.28 -1.79
CA MET A 107 -23.33 9.27 -2.82
C MET A 107 -21.87 8.89 -3.06
N PHE A 108 -20.97 9.87 -3.18
CA PHE A 108 -19.53 9.62 -3.29
C PHE A 108 -18.97 8.80 -2.11
N LEU A 109 -19.33 9.12 -0.86
CA LEU A 109 -18.89 8.39 0.33
C LEU A 109 -19.46 6.97 0.40
N TRP A 110 -20.73 6.79 0.00
CA TRP A 110 -21.37 5.48 -0.06
C TRP A 110 -20.72 4.58 -1.12
N HIS A 111 -20.52 5.11 -2.33
CA HIS A 111 -19.82 4.39 -3.40
C HIS A 111 -18.37 4.09 -3.03
N LYS A 112 -17.68 5.04 -2.39
CA LYS A 112 -16.32 4.82 -1.88
C LYS A 112 -16.27 3.66 -0.88
N THR A 113 -17.16 3.67 0.11
CA THR A 113 -17.20 2.62 1.15
C THR A 113 -17.47 1.25 0.52
N ARG A 114 -18.37 1.19 -0.46
CA ARG A 114 -18.66 -0.02 -1.24
C ARG A 114 -17.44 -0.50 -2.02
N LEU A 115 -16.80 0.38 -2.79
CA LEU A 115 -15.62 0.05 -3.60
C LEU A 115 -14.44 -0.42 -2.73
N ILE A 116 -14.23 0.18 -1.55
CA ILE A 116 -13.20 -0.27 -0.60
C ILE A 116 -13.46 -1.70 -0.13
N ARG A 117 -14.72 -2.07 0.12
CA ARG A 117 -15.09 -3.43 0.52
C ARG A 117 -14.80 -4.42 -0.61
N GLU A 118 -15.24 -4.10 -1.81
CA GLU A 118 -15.05 -4.92 -3.00
C GLU A 118 -13.56 -5.13 -3.34
N ILE A 119 -12.73 -4.07 -3.24
CA ILE A 119 -11.27 -4.18 -3.41
C ILE A 119 -10.66 -5.12 -2.37
N ARG A 120 -11.10 -5.07 -1.11
CA ARG A 120 -10.57 -5.96 -0.06
C ARG A 120 -10.91 -7.43 -0.34
N GLU A 121 -12.15 -7.69 -0.74
CA GLU A 121 -12.62 -9.05 -1.11
C GLU A 121 -11.80 -9.58 -2.29
N LEU A 122 -11.64 -8.79 -3.36
CA LEU A 122 -10.81 -9.16 -4.52
C LEU A 122 -9.34 -9.36 -4.15
N GLN A 123 -8.78 -8.58 -3.22
CA GLN A 123 -7.41 -8.77 -2.75
C GLN A 123 -7.23 -10.05 -1.93
N GLU A 124 -8.25 -10.45 -1.18
CA GLU A 124 -8.27 -11.69 -0.41
C GLU A 124 -8.40 -12.90 -1.34
N GLU A 125 -9.30 -12.83 -2.33
CA GLU A 125 -9.42 -13.84 -3.38
C GLU A 125 -8.13 -13.97 -4.19
N ASN A 126 -7.51 -12.85 -4.60
CA ASN A 126 -6.22 -12.87 -5.28
C ASN A 126 -5.09 -13.47 -4.42
N ARG A 127 -5.09 -13.23 -3.10
CA ARG A 127 -4.14 -13.90 -2.19
C ARG A 127 -4.41 -15.39 -2.12
N ALA A 128 -5.66 -15.83 -1.97
CA ALA A 128 -6.03 -17.23 -1.97
C ALA A 128 -5.66 -17.93 -3.29
N LEU A 129 -5.92 -17.28 -4.43
CA LEU A 129 -5.53 -17.76 -5.75
C LEU A 129 -4.01 -17.81 -5.92
N LYS A 130 -3.25 -16.85 -5.38
CA LYS A 130 -1.78 -16.89 -5.35
C LYS A 130 -1.29 -18.06 -4.51
N THR A 131 -1.84 -18.30 -3.31
CA THR A 131 -1.51 -19.48 -2.51
C THR A 131 -1.84 -20.78 -3.25
N LYS A 132 -2.98 -20.81 -3.95
CA LYS A 132 -3.39 -21.93 -4.81
C LYS A 132 -2.50 -22.07 -6.05
N LEU A 133 -1.90 -20.98 -6.52
CA LEU A 133 -0.91 -20.96 -7.61
C LEU A 133 0.46 -21.40 -7.12
N THR A 134 0.84 -21.14 -5.86
CA THR A 134 2.06 -21.68 -5.25
C THR A 134 2.03 -23.21 -5.20
N LEU A 135 0.84 -23.81 -5.08
CA LEU A 135 0.61 -25.25 -5.28
C LEU A 135 0.78 -25.75 -6.75
N ARG A 136 1.13 -24.87 -7.72
CA ARG A 136 1.27 -25.21 -9.15
C ARG A 136 2.71 -25.48 -9.62
N LEU A 137 3.75 -25.43 -8.79
CA LEU A 137 4.99 -26.10 -9.22
C LEU A 137 4.69 -27.58 -9.25
N ASP A 138 4.54 -28.09 -10.48
CA ASP A 138 4.36 -29.50 -10.69
C ASP A 138 5.59 -30.19 -10.10
N ILE A 139 5.39 -31.14 -9.20
CA ILE A 139 6.48 -31.93 -8.63
C ILE A 139 7.24 -32.69 -9.73
N ALA A 140 6.63 -32.87 -10.92
CA ALA A 140 7.28 -33.41 -12.11
C ALA A 140 8.15 -32.38 -12.87
N THR A 141 8.14 -31.10 -12.53
CA THR A 141 8.94 -30.07 -13.20
C THR A 141 10.43 -30.41 -13.10
N PRO A 142 11.17 -30.44 -14.23
CA PRO A 142 12.61 -30.59 -14.24
C PRO A 142 13.31 -29.44 -13.51
N LEU A 143 14.37 -29.75 -12.75
CA LEU A 143 15.13 -28.73 -12.02
C LEU A 143 15.79 -27.71 -12.96
N THR A 144 16.09 -28.07 -14.21
CA THR A 144 16.57 -27.14 -15.26
C THR A 144 15.61 -26.00 -15.56
N GLU A 145 14.31 -26.18 -15.31
CA GLU A 145 13.28 -25.15 -15.57
C GLU A 145 13.00 -24.30 -14.32
N THR A 146 13.69 -24.58 -13.22
CA THR A 146 13.56 -23.82 -11.97
C THR A 146 14.50 -22.61 -11.93
N ARG A 147 14.34 -21.78 -10.91
CA ARG A 147 15.19 -20.60 -10.67
C ARG A 147 16.49 -20.91 -9.93
N LEU A 148 16.81 -22.19 -9.69
CA LEU A 148 18.05 -22.59 -9.01
C LEU A 148 19.28 -22.24 -9.86
N SER A 149 20.37 -21.83 -9.20
CA SER A 149 21.60 -21.48 -9.92
C SER A 149 22.24 -22.70 -10.59
N THR A 150 22.94 -22.49 -11.70
CA THR A 150 23.67 -23.53 -12.43
C THR A 150 24.66 -24.30 -11.53
N ARG A 151 25.25 -23.63 -10.54
CA ARG A 151 26.11 -24.26 -9.52
C ARG A 151 25.36 -25.29 -8.69
N ILE A 152 24.12 -24.99 -8.28
CA ILE A 152 23.28 -25.89 -7.49
C ILE A 152 22.79 -27.04 -8.38
N LEU A 153 22.27 -26.71 -9.57
CA LEU A 153 21.79 -27.69 -10.54
C LEU A 153 22.85 -28.74 -10.86
N ASN A 154 24.09 -28.33 -11.15
CA ASN A 154 25.18 -29.27 -11.46
C ASN A 154 25.45 -30.28 -10.32
N ARG A 155 25.27 -29.87 -9.05
CA ARG A 155 25.42 -30.79 -7.89
C ARG A 155 24.25 -31.76 -7.79
N LEU A 156 23.04 -31.25 -7.93
CA LEU A 156 21.83 -32.07 -7.90
C LEU A 156 21.82 -33.10 -9.03
N TYR A 157 22.15 -32.69 -10.26
CA TYR A 157 22.31 -33.59 -11.41
C TYR A 157 23.39 -34.65 -11.19
N SER A 158 24.53 -34.28 -10.59
CA SER A 158 25.60 -35.26 -10.29
C SER A 158 25.18 -36.33 -9.28
N ALA A 159 24.15 -36.05 -8.48
CA ALA A 159 23.56 -36.97 -7.52
C ALA A 159 22.30 -37.69 -8.07
N GLY A 160 21.99 -37.52 -9.37
CA GLY A 160 20.81 -38.11 -10.00
C GLY A 160 19.49 -37.43 -9.66
N ILE A 161 19.52 -36.24 -9.07
CA ILE A 161 18.33 -35.46 -8.71
C ILE A 161 18.01 -34.54 -9.89
N THR A 162 16.95 -34.84 -10.65
CA THR A 162 16.62 -34.13 -11.90
C THR A 162 15.28 -33.42 -11.85
N THR A 163 14.36 -33.83 -10.97
CA THR A 163 13.04 -33.22 -10.79
C THR A 163 12.83 -32.68 -9.38
N ILE A 164 11.79 -31.86 -9.20
CA ILE A 164 11.37 -31.39 -7.88
C ILE A 164 10.98 -32.57 -6.97
N THR A 165 10.33 -33.60 -7.52
CA THR A 165 9.96 -34.83 -6.79
C THR A 165 11.18 -35.52 -6.18
N ASP A 166 12.26 -35.65 -6.96
CA ASP A 166 13.49 -36.29 -6.50
C ASP A 166 14.15 -35.47 -5.37
N LEU A 167 14.07 -34.14 -5.47
CA LEU A 167 14.66 -33.23 -4.51
C LEU A 167 13.93 -33.27 -3.15
N ILE A 168 12.60 -33.20 -3.13
CA ILE A 168 11.82 -33.18 -1.88
C ILE A 168 11.86 -34.53 -1.13
N ARG A 169 12.17 -35.63 -1.82
CA ARG A 169 12.34 -36.96 -1.21
C ARG A 169 13.64 -37.10 -0.42
N LYS A 170 14.60 -36.18 -0.63
CA LYS A 170 15.88 -36.19 0.09
C LYS A 170 15.77 -35.55 1.46
N THR A 171 16.56 -36.05 2.41
CA THR A 171 16.77 -35.37 3.69
C THR A 171 17.93 -34.37 3.59
N GLU A 172 18.03 -33.49 4.59
CA GLU A 172 19.15 -32.55 4.67
C GLU A 172 20.49 -33.27 4.75
N GLU A 173 20.57 -34.37 5.48
CA GLU A 173 21.79 -35.16 5.62
C GLU A 173 22.21 -35.79 4.31
N GLU A 174 21.26 -36.33 3.54
CA GLU A 174 21.53 -36.91 2.23
C GLU A 174 22.06 -35.87 1.25
N LEU A 175 21.50 -34.65 1.28
CA LEU A 175 22.01 -33.54 0.48
C LEU A 175 23.42 -33.12 0.92
N TYR A 176 23.71 -33.16 2.23
CA TYR A 176 25.03 -32.82 2.78
C TYR A 176 26.11 -33.83 2.38
N GLN A 177 25.75 -35.08 2.06
CA GLN A 177 26.68 -36.09 1.55
C GLN A 177 27.07 -35.86 0.08
N ILE A 178 26.32 -35.03 -0.66
CA ILE A 178 26.64 -34.73 -2.05
C ILE A 178 27.90 -33.85 -2.11
N LYS A 179 28.90 -34.32 -2.86
CA LYS A 179 30.18 -33.61 -3.02
C LYS A 179 29.96 -32.17 -3.52
N GLY A 180 30.32 -31.21 -2.67
CA GLY A 180 30.26 -29.79 -2.99
C GLY A 180 28.96 -29.08 -2.59
N VAL A 181 28.01 -29.78 -1.96
CA VAL A 181 26.88 -29.16 -1.25
C VAL A 181 27.35 -28.78 0.15
N GLY A 182 27.61 -27.49 0.35
CA GLY A 182 27.88 -26.92 1.68
C GLY A 182 26.67 -26.20 2.25
N LYS A 183 26.79 -25.66 3.48
CA LYS A 183 25.71 -24.93 4.17
C LYS A 183 25.02 -23.88 3.29
N GLY A 184 25.76 -23.09 2.52
CA GLY A 184 25.19 -22.07 1.64
C GLY A 184 24.28 -22.64 0.54
N ILE A 185 24.73 -23.69 -0.16
CA ILE A 185 23.90 -24.35 -1.19
C ILE A 185 22.66 -25.00 -0.57
N LEU A 186 22.81 -25.61 0.61
CA LEU A 186 21.67 -26.19 1.31
C LEU A 186 20.66 -25.11 1.73
N SER A 187 21.13 -23.96 2.22
CA SER A 187 20.27 -22.81 2.53
C SER A 187 19.53 -22.30 1.29
N ASP A 188 20.21 -22.18 0.15
CA ASP A 188 19.60 -21.74 -1.11
C ASP A 188 18.53 -22.72 -1.60
N ILE A 189 18.79 -24.04 -1.48
CA ILE A 189 17.81 -25.09 -1.82
C ILE A 189 16.59 -25.00 -0.90
N LYS A 190 16.78 -24.83 0.42
CA LYS A 190 15.67 -24.72 1.37
C LYS A 190 14.82 -23.47 1.12
N LEU A 191 15.46 -22.31 0.88
CA LEU A 191 14.76 -21.08 0.54
C LEU A 191 13.95 -21.25 -0.75
N PHE A 192 14.54 -21.88 -1.78
CA PHE A 192 13.81 -22.19 -3.01
C PHE A 192 12.59 -23.10 -2.76
N LEU A 193 12.73 -24.14 -1.93
CA LEU A 193 11.60 -25.02 -1.62
C LEU A 193 10.52 -24.28 -0.82
N GLU A 194 10.91 -23.49 0.19
CA GLU A 194 10.01 -22.71 1.05
C GLU A 194 9.24 -21.64 0.26
N ASP A 195 9.92 -20.92 -0.64
CA ASP A 195 9.33 -19.94 -1.56
C ASP A 195 8.23 -20.56 -2.44
N ASN A 196 8.29 -21.88 -2.62
CA ASN A 196 7.37 -22.67 -3.43
C ASN A 196 6.44 -23.56 -2.58
N GLY A 197 6.39 -23.35 -1.26
CA GLY A 197 5.52 -24.10 -0.35
C GLY A 197 5.88 -25.58 -0.20
N LEU A 198 7.11 -25.95 -0.55
CA LEU A 198 7.64 -27.30 -0.46
C LEU A 198 8.68 -27.37 0.67
N ALA A 199 8.96 -28.59 1.12
CA ALA A 199 10.01 -28.86 2.09
C ALA A 199 10.73 -30.16 1.73
N LEU A 200 11.96 -30.28 2.23
CA LEU A 200 12.68 -31.55 2.22
C LEU A 200 11.99 -32.55 3.15
N ARG A 201 12.27 -33.83 2.94
CA ARG A 201 11.78 -34.90 3.82
C ARG A 201 12.30 -34.66 5.24
N SER A 202 11.39 -34.49 6.19
CA SER A 202 11.72 -34.56 7.62
C SER A 202 12.31 -35.93 7.93
N LYS A 203 13.37 -35.94 8.74
CA LYS A 203 13.91 -37.17 9.36
C LYS A 203 12.81 -38.00 10.00
#